data_AF-A0A085LSE1-F1
#
_entry.id   AF-A0A085LSE1-F1
#
_cell.length_a   1.000
_cell.length_b   1.000
_cell.length_c   1.000
_cell.angle_alpha   90.00
_cell.angle_beta   90.00
_cell.angle_gamma   90.00
#
_symmetry.space_group_name_H-M   'P 1'
#
loop_
_entity.id
_entity.type
_entity.pdbx_description
1 polymer ?
#
loop_
_entity_poly.entity_id
_entity_poly.type
_entity_poly.pdbx_seq_one_letter_code
_entity_poly.pdbx_strand_id
1 'polypeptide(L)'
;MPSSNCSCIMKMPPLYSTIRVNTLKLNMMEAKQRMEDILAKAYETRDHVVPAVSFHDKLKDVLVISGSGPFDLEKQPVEVYVDIKCGKSVLRGADVYPSGLIGSSRSFHEGQNVSVFVDLDRSCRLGWKKLYTGRKMFLGNGVCGVNRNDIFRAAPKQKTYDSPGVRMTACVWNQPKLYGLIEDWGFPQNLPSILCGHVLSPQPGECILDLCAAPGGKSTHIACLMGDEGRVISVDDSLSRITQLRQNIAKLSLKSVEVFRADVVNLATRGPPSFPRSGFDRVLLDAPCSGLGQRPLLFKPDEKTVSSFPSLQKKLFRSLLKPNGVLVYSTCTLNVAENEGLINWALKEYPELALVEQ
;
A
#
# COMPACT_ATOMS: atom_id res chain seq x y z
N MET A 1 -4.27 -27.82 12.65
CA MET A 1 -3.33 -26.86 13.29
C MET A 1 -2.21 -26.61 12.31
N PRO A 2 -2.15 -25.40 11.72
CA PRO A 2 -1.28 -24.32 12.22
C PRO A 2 -2.06 -22.99 12.25
N SER A 3 -2.96 -22.81 13.22
CA SER A 3 -3.89 -21.66 13.23
C SER A 3 -3.56 -20.58 14.27
N SER A 4 -2.68 -20.84 15.24
CA SER A 4 -2.31 -19.85 16.27
C SER A 4 -1.23 -18.86 15.79
N ASN A 5 -0.18 -19.33 15.09
CA ASN A 5 0.96 -18.48 14.73
C ASN A 5 0.67 -17.50 13.58
N CYS A 6 -0.07 -17.93 12.55
CA CYS A 6 -0.31 -17.09 11.38
C CYS A 6 -1.15 -15.85 11.74
N SER A 7 -2.19 -16.02 12.56
CA SER A 7 -3.06 -14.93 13.02
C SER A 7 -2.30 -13.83 13.79
N CYS A 8 -1.29 -14.21 14.59
CA CYS A 8 -0.46 -13.27 15.34
C CYS A 8 0.49 -12.50 14.41
N ILE A 9 1.17 -13.18 13.49
CA ILE A 9 2.08 -12.57 12.51
C ILE A 9 1.36 -11.57 11.61
N MET A 10 0.11 -11.87 11.24
CA MET A 10 -0.68 -10.98 10.38
C MET A 10 -0.94 -9.63 11.02
N LYS A 11 -1.06 -9.55 12.36
CA LYS A 11 -1.27 -8.28 13.08
C LYS A 11 0.00 -7.42 13.14
N MET A 12 1.16 -8.01 12.92
CA MET A 12 2.45 -7.32 12.96
C MET A 12 2.79 -6.73 11.59
N PRO A 13 3.45 -5.56 11.54
CA PRO A 13 4.00 -5.06 10.28
C PRO A 13 5.06 -6.05 9.74
N PRO A 14 5.33 -6.05 8.43
CA PRO A 14 6.51 -6.73 7.89
C PRO A 14 7.79 -6.17 8.53
N LEU A 15 8.75 -7.03 8.82
CA LEU A 15 10.05 -6.59 9.34
C LEU A 15 10.83 -5.78 8.30
N TYR A 16 10.63 -6.06 7.01
CA TYR A 16 11.29 -5.37 5.93
C TYR A 16 10.31 -4.47 5.19
N SER A 17 10.69 -3.21 5.04
CA SER A 17 10.02 -2.28 4.14
C SER A 17 10.80 -2.20 2.83
N THR A 18 10.09 -2.12 1.71
CA THR A 18 10.70 -2.13 0.38
C THR A 18 10.33 -0.89 -0.42
N ILE A 19 11.32 -0.38 -1.14
CA ILE A 19 11.18 0.74 -2.07
C ILE A 19 11.50 0.21 -3.45
N ARG A 20 10.62 0.49 -4.40
CA ARG A 20 10.94 0.38 -5.82
C ARG A 20 11.60 1.68 -6.27
N VAL A 21 12.81 1.60 -6.81
CA VAL A 21 13.53 2.75 -7.35
C VAL A 21 13.09 3.01 -8.79
N ASN A 22 12.87 4.27 -9.14
CA ASN A 22 12.68 4.68 -10.53
C ASN A 22 14.05 4.80 -11.20
N THR A 23 14.51 3.68 -11.76
CA THR A 23 15.83 3.56 -12.41
C THR A 23 15.99 4.43 -13.66
N LEU A 24 14.90 5.02 -14.19
CA LEU A 24 14.96 6.01 -15.27
C LEU A 24 15.46 7.38 -14.79
N LYS A 25 15.38 7.66 -13.49
CA LYS A 25 15.76 8.96 -12.90
C LYS A 25 16.99 8.88 -12.01
N LEU A 26 17.18 7.77 -11.30
CA LEU A 26 18.20 7.64 -10.27
C LEU A 26 18.81 6.24 -10.29
N ASN A 27 20.14 6.15 -10.26
CA ASN A 27 20.79 4.85 -10.14
C ASN A 27 20.69 4.30 -8.70
N MET A 28 20.87 2.99 -8.55
CA MET A 28 20.64 2.31 -7.27
C MET A 28 21.60 2.76 -6.16
N MET A 29 22.85 3.08 -6.48
CA MET A 29 23.82 3.54 -5.48
C MET A 29 23.43 4.91 -4.93
N GLU A 30 23.07 5.84 -5.80
CA GLU A 30 22.57 7.16 -5.41
C GLU A 30 21.25 7.06 -4.65
N ALA A 31 20.32 6.18 -5.08
CA ALA A 31 19.07 5.94 -4.38
C ALA A 31 19.30 5.43 -2.95
N LYS A 32 20.24 4.50 -2.78
CA LYS A 32 20.63 4.01 -1.45
C LYS A 32 21.17 5.14 -0.58
N GLN A 33 22.12 5.92 -1.08
CA GLN A 33 22.71 7.03 -0.32
C GLN A 33 21.66 8.06 0.09
N ARG A 34 20.79 8.49 -0.84
CA ARG A 34 19.71 9.43 -0.52
C ARG A 34 18.77 8.89 0.54
N MET A 35 18.44 7.60 0.48
CA MET A 35 17.59 6.98 1.49
C MET A 35 18.27 6.95 2.86
N GLU A 36 19.56 6.64 2.92
CA GLU A 36 20.34 6.68 4.17
C GLU A 36 20.35 8.08 4.77
N ASP A 37 20.54 9.13 3.97
CA ASP A 37 20.50 10.53 4.42
C ASP A 37 19.11 10.93 4.94
N ILE A 38 18.05 10.53 4.24
CA ILE A 38 16.66 10.75 4.66
C ILE A 38 16.38 10.08 6.00
N LEU A 39 16.82 8.83 6.19
CA LEU A 39 16.64 8.11 7.45
C LEU A 39 17.47 8.74 8.57
N ALA A 40 18.73 9.10 8.33
CA ALA A 40 19.56 9.76 9.34
C ALA A 40 18.87 11.01 9.89
N LYS A 41 18.36 11.87 9.01
CA LYS A 41 17.62 13.08 9.40
C LYS A 41 16.30 12.78 10.11
N ALA A 42 15.51 11.82 9.61
CA ALA A 42 14.24 11.47 10.21
C ALA A 42 14.40 10.94 11.66
N TYR A 43 15.53 10.27 11.93
CA TYR A 43 15.82 9.64 13.21
C TYR A 43 16.50 10.57 14.23
N GLU A 44 16.87 11.81 13.87
CA GLU A 44 17.26 12.85 14.85
C GLU A 44 16.16 13.11 15.89
N THR A 45 14.90 12.85 15.52
CA THR A 45 13.73 13.05 16.38
C THR A 45 13.08 11.75 16.85
N ARG A 46 13.68 10.58 16.52
CA ARG A 46 13.17 9.28 16.93
C ARG A 46 14.11 8.62 17.91
N ASP A 47 13.54 8.07 18.97
CA ASP A 47 14.24 7.27 19.96
C ASP A 47 14.35 5.81 19.48
N HIS A 48 15.06 5.64 18.37
CA HIS A 48 15.24 4.37 17.68
C HIS A 48 16.57 4.33 16.94
N VAL A 49 17.12 3.14 16.75
CA VAL A 49 18.26 2.93 15.85
C VAL A 49 17.82 3.15 14.41
N VAL A 50 18.66 3.83 13.63
CA VAL A 50 18.45 4.06 12.19
C VAL A 50 18.40 2.72 11.45
N PRO A 51 17.33 2.42 10.69
CA PRO A 51 17.23 1.21 9.88
C PRO A 51 18.34 1.11 8.83
N ALA A 52 18.90 -0.08 8.65
CA ALA A 52 19.86 -0.32 7.58
C ALA A 52 19.14 -0.36 6.21
N VAL A 53 19.79 0.23 5.20
CA VAL A 53 19.35 0.18 3.80
C VAL A 53 20.26 -0.77 3.04
N SER A 54 19.67 -1.71 2.31
CA SER A 54 20.37 -2.72 1.52
C SER A 54 19.74 -2.89 0.15
N PHE A 55 20.48 -3.46 -0.79
CA PHE A 55 19.94 -3.89 -2.07
C PHE A 55 19.21 -5.21 -1.89
N HIS A 56 18.18 -5.45 -2.69
CA HIS A 56 17.62 -6.78 -2.80
C HIS A 56 18.54 -7.67 -3.65
N ASP A 57 18.78 -8.92 -3.22
CA ASP A 57 19.76 -9.82 -3.87
C ASP A 57 19.45 -10.13 -5.34
N LYS A 58 18.16 -10.31 -5.67
CA LYS A 58 17.70 -10.67 -7.03
C LYS A 58 17.09 -9.51 -7.84
N LEU A 59 16.25 -8.68 -7.23
CA LEU A 59 15.55 -7.61 -7.92
C LEU A 59 16.40 -6.33 -7.96
N LYS A 60 16.86 -5.96 -9.15
CA LYS A 60 17.86 -4.90 -9.36
C LYS A 60 17.35 -3.48 -9.11
N ASP A 61 16.04 -3.29 -8.98
CA ASP A 61 15.36 -2.01 -8.79
C ASP A 61 14.76 -1.86 -7.38
N VAL A 62 15.20 -2.67 -6.41
CA VAL A 62 14.63 -2.70 -5.06
C VAL A 62 15.65 -2.38 -3.98
N LEU A 63 15.30 -1.42 -3.13
CA LEU A 63 15.94 -1.22 -1.83
C LEU A 63 15.10 -1.88 -0.73
N VAL A 64 15.80 -2.52 0.21
CA VAL A 64 15.24 -3.18 1.39
C VAL A 64 15.72 -2.46 2.64
N ILE A 65 14.77 -2.07 3.49
CA ILE A 65 15.02 -1.35 4.74
C ILE A 65 14.59 -2.24 5.91
N SER A 66 15.53 -2.52 6.81
CA SER A 66 15.31 -3.40 7.96
C SER A 66 14.62 -2.66 9.12
N GLY A 67 13.36 -2.97 9.37
CA GLY A 67 12.67 -2.57 10.59
C GLY A 67 13.02 -3.46 11.79
N SER A 68 12.66 -3.01 12.99
CA SER A 68 12.92 -3.70 14.25
C SER A 68 11.75 -3.61 15.23
N GLY A 69 11.79 -4.40 16.30
CA GLY A 69 10.74 -4.52 17.32
C GLY A 69 10.22 -5.96 17.46
N PRO A 70 9.23 -6.19 18.34
CA PRO A 70 8.54 -5.18 19.13
C PRO A 70 9.40 -4.67 20.29
N PHE A 71 9.33 -3.37 20.58
CA PHE A 71 9.97 -2.75 21.74
C PHE A 71 8.99 -2.64 22.90
N ASP A 72 9.47 -2.89 24.12
CA ASP A 72 8.72 -2.59 25.35
C ASP A 72 9.00 -1.14 25.75
N LEU A 73 7.95 -0.32 25.78
CA LEU A 73 8.05 1.12 25.99
C LEU A 73 7.14 1.54 27.14
N GLU A 74 7.66 2.41 28.01
CA GLU A 74 6.88 3.00 29.09
C GLU A 74 5.80 3.93 28.53
N LYS A 75 4.56 3.75 28.98
CA LYS A 75 3.41 4.54 28.51
C LYS A 75 3.33 5.88 29.23
N GLN A 76 2.91 6.89 28.49
CA GLN A 76 2.64 8.23 29.00
C GLN A 76 1.26 8.31 29.68
N PRO A 77 1.06 9.21 30.65
CA PRO A 77 -0.22 9.37 31.35
C PRO A 77 -1.39 9.80 30.46
N VAL A 78 -1.11 10.46 29.34
CA VAL A 78 -2.11 10.89 28.37
C VAL A 78 -2.10 9.96 27.17
N GLU A 79 -3.26 9.38 26.90
CA GLU A 79 -3.47 8.49 25.76
C GLU A 79 -4.20 9.23 24.65
N VAL A 80 -3.80 8.99 23.41
CA VAL A 80 -4.43 9.48 22.19
C VAL A 80 -4.92 8.29 21.38
N TYR A 81 -6.14 8.36 20.87
CA TYR A 81 -6.79 7.28 20.13
C TYR A 81 -6.89 7.60 18.64
N VAL A 82 -6.50 6.64 17.81
CA VAL A 82 -6.56 6.73 16.35
C VAL A 82 -7.44 5.64 15.76
N ASP A 83 -7.92 5.87 14.54
CA ASP A 83 -8.67 4.85 13.80
C ASP A 83 -7.77 3.71 13.29
N ILE A 84 -8.39 2.64 12.80
CA ILE A 84 -7.68 1.47 12.28
C ILE A 84 -6.79 1.81 11.09
N LYS A 85 -7.20 2.74 10.22
CA LYS A 85 -6.44 3.11 9.02
C LYS A 85 -5.16 3.85 9.42
N CYS A 86 -5.27 4.82 10.31
CA CYS A 86 -4.15 5.54 10.90
C CYS A 86 -3.25 4.60 11.69
N GLY A 87 -3.82 3.69 12.50
CA GLY A 87 -3.05 2.71 13.26
C GLY A 87 -2.19 1.82 12.35
N LYS A 88 -2.73 1.37 11.21
CA LYS A 88 -1.95 0.64 10.19
C LYS A 88 -0.81 1.49 9.62
N SER A 89 -1.04 2.76 9.33
CA SER A 89 -0.01 3.67 8.82
C SER A 89 1.12 3.90 9.84
N VAL A 90 0.78 4.09 11.12
CA VAL A 90 1.76 4.28 12.20
C VAL A 90 2.63 3.03 12.37
N LEU A 91 2.02 1.84 12.34
CA LEU A 91 2.77 0.58 12.36
C LEU A 91 3.67 0.38 11.12
N ARG A 92 3.46 1.15 10.06
CA ARG A 92 4.31 1.23 8.86
C ARG A 92 5.21 2.47 8.87
N GLY A 93 5.41 3.09 10.04
CA GLY A 93 6.38 4.16 10.23
C GLY A 93 5.84 5.58 10.03
N ALA A 94 4.54 5.78 9.81
CA ALA A 94 3.96 7.11 9.66
C ALA A 94 3.80 7.84 11.01
N ASP A 95 3.75 9.17 10.93
CA ASP A 95 3.24 10.00 12.02
C ASP A 95 1.70 9.97 12.04
N VAL A 96 1.11 10.48 13.12
CA VAL A 96 -0.36 10.63 13.22
C VAL A 96 -0.74 12.02 12.73
N TYR A 97 -1.48 12.09 11.62
CA TYR A 97 -2.04 13.34 11.12
C TYR A 97 -3.38 13.65 11.79
N PRO A 98 -3.80 14.94 11.85
CA PRO A 98 -5.02 15.33 12.56
C PRO A 98 -6.29 14.60 12.12
N SER A 99 -6.39 14.23 10.84
CA SER A 99 -7.51 13.46 10.30
C SER A 99 -7.63 12.04 10.85
N GLY A 100 -6.55 11.47 11.38
CA GLY A 100 -6.53 10.14 12.01
C GLY A 100 -6.80 10.15 13.51
N LEU A 101 -6.87 11.33 14.14
CA LEU A 101 -7.11 11.49 15.57
C LEU A 101 -8.61 11.40 15.88
N ILE A 102 -9.00 10.43 16.71
CA ILE A 102 -10.39 10.26 17.14
C ILE A 102 -10.63 10.96 18.48
N GLY A 103 -9.69 10.86 19.42
CA GLY A 103 -9.85 11.46 20.74
C GLY A 103 -8.68 11.16 21.67
N SER A 104 -8.89 11.37 22.97
CA SER A 104 -7.84 11.16 23.98
C SER A 104 -8.44 10.86 25.36
N SER A 105 -7.59 10.35 26.27
CA SER A 105 -7.99 10.05 27.65
C SER A 105 -8.28 11.30 28.49
N ARG A 106 -7.57 12.40 28.20
CA ARG A 106 -7.64 13.71 28.86
C ARG A 106 -7.36 14.82 27.83
N SER A 107 -7.52 16.09 28.21
CA SER A 107 -7.08 17.20 27.35
C SER A 107 -5.56 17.15 27.13
N PHE A 108 -5.11 17.59 25.96
CA PHE A 108 -3.69 17.71 25.63
C PHE A 108 -3.39 19.04 24.91
N HIS A 109 -2.12 19.45 24.96
CA HIS A 109 -1.59 20.64 24.32
C HIS A 109 -0.42 20.29 23.40
N GLU A 110 -0.07 21.22 22.52
CA GLU A 110 1.12 21.12 21.67
C GLU A 110 2.40 20.98 22.54
N GLY A 111 3.35 20.15 22.10
CA GLY A 111 4.57 19.83 22.84
C GLY A 111 4.41 18.73 23.89
N GLN A 112 3.18 18.29 24.18
CA GLN A 112 2.94 17.27 25.21
C GLN A 112 3.31 15.85 24.74
N ASN A 113 4.02 15.11 25.61
CA ASN A 113 4.26 13.67 25.43
C ASN A 113 2.97 12.86 25.65
N VAL A 114 2.68 11.96 24.71
CA VAL A 114 1.48 11.13 24.71
C VAL A 114 1.78 9.69 24.27
N SER A 115 0.92 8.76 24.69
CA SER A 115 0.89 7.40 24.17
C SER A 115 -0.22 7.25 23.14
N VAL A 116 0.11 6.71 21.97
CA VAL A 116 -0.84 6.52 20.87
C VAL A 116 -1.36 5.09 20.87
N PHE A 117 -2.69 4.96 20.79
CA PHE A 117 -3.41 3.70 20.75
C PHE A 117 -4.35 3.65 19.55
N VAL A 118 -4.48 2.47 18.94
CA VAL A 118 -5.51 2.23 17.92
C VAL A 118 -6.81 1.68 18.53
N ASP A 119 -7.91 2.31 18.12
CA ASP A 119 -9.32 1.90 18.13
C ASP A 119 -9.61 0.49 17.56
N LEU A 120 -9.48 -0.64 18.29
CA LEU A 120 -9.75 -1.96 17.68
C LEU A 120 -11.24 -2.33 17.62
N ASP A 121 -12.08 -1.79 18.51
CA ASP A 121 -13.53 -2.02 18.48
C ASP A 121 -14.26 -1.02 17.57
N ARG A 122 -13.59 0.07 17.17
CA ARG A 122 -14.18 1.21 16.46
C ARG A 122 -15.32 1.85 17.25
N SER A 123 -15.17 1.89 18.56
CA SER A 123 -16.19 2.44 19.47
C SER A 123 -15.91 3.88 19.89
N CYS A 124 -14.67 4.37 19.74
CA CYS A 124 -14.35 5.76 19.99
C CYS A 124 -15.06 6.66 18.97
N ARG A 125 -15.87 7.59 19.45
CA ARG A 125 -16.48 8.65 18.65
C ARG A 125 -15.55 9.85 18.56
N LEU A 126 -15.62 10.59 17.45
CA LEU A 126 -14.84 11.81 17.25
C LEU A 126 -14.99 12.78 18.43
N GLY A 127 -13.87 13.25 18.96
CA GLY A 127 -13.83 14.12 20.13
C GLY A 127 -13.91 13.38 21.46
N TRP A 128 -13.63 12.07 21.53
CA TRP A 128 -13.58 11.30 22.78
C TRP A 128 -12.67 11.97 23.83
N LYS A 129 -13.11 12.04 25.10
CA LYS A 129 -12.48 12.83 26.19
C LYS A 129 -12.14 12.05 27.47
N LYS A 130 -12.36 10.74 27.49
CA LYS A 130 -12.17 9.90 28.68
C LYS A 130 -11.27 8.71 28.38
N LEU A 131 -10.74 8.07 29.41
CA LEU A 131 -10.00 6.82 29.25
C LEU A 131 -10.87 5.80 28.50
N TYR A 132 -10.32 5.20 27.44
CA TYR A 132 -10.98 4.18 26.66
C TYR A 132 -10.64 2.80 27.23
N THR A 133 -11.69 2.05 27.57
CA THR A 133 -11.61 0.75 28.26
C THR A 133 -11.91 -0.44 27.34
N GLY A 134 -12.27 -0.20 26.07
CA GLY A 134 -12.44 -1.26 25.09
C GLY A 134 -11.10 -1.81 24.58
N ARG A 135 -11.16 -2.68 23.57
CA ARG A 135 -9.95 -3.26 22.99
C ARG A 135 -9.20 -2.17 22.22
N LYS A 136 -7.96 -1.96 22.65
CA LYS A 136 -7.03 -1.03 22.03
C LYS A 136 -5.65 -1.65 21.96
N MET A 137 -4.84 -1.21 21.00
CA MET A 137 -3.45 -1.64 20.88
C MET A 137 -2.53 -0.43 20.95
N PHE A 138 -1.50 -0.53 21.77
CA PHE A 138 -0.48 0.51 21.91
C PHE A 138 0.43 0.50 20.68
N LEU A 139 0.64 1.68 20.10
CA LEU A 139 1.45 1.86 18.89
C LEU A 139 2.82 2.44 19.20
N GLY A 140 2.93 3.23 20.26
CA GLY A 140 4.13 3.94 20.64
C GLY A 140 3.83 5.28 21.31
N ASN A 141 4.90 6.00 21.64
CA ASN A 141 4.87 7.34 22.17
C ASN A 141 5.19 8.38 21.11
N GLY A 142 4.72 9.60 21.34
CA GLY A 142 4.98 10.74 20.47
C GLY A 142 4.76 12.07 21.18
N VAL A 143 5.02 13.14 20.43
CA VAL A 143 4.84 14.53 20.87
C VAL A 143 3.69 15.14 20.08
N CYS A 144 2.72 15.73 20.78
CA CYS A 144 1.62 16.45 20.14
C CYS A 144 2.14 17.66 19.37
N GLY A 145 1.79 17.75 18.08
CA GLY A 145 2.11 18.90 17.22
C GLY A 145 0.98 19.93 17.11
N VAL A 146 -0.12 19.71 17.82
CA VAL A 146 -1.32 20.56 17.79
C VAL A 146 -2.01 20.55 19.16
N ASN A 147 -2.84 21.56 19.44
CA ASN A 147 -3.71 21.52 20.61
C ASN A 147 -4.97 20.72 20.33
N ARG A 148 -5.52 20.09 21.37
CA ARG A 148 -6.77 19.33 21.25
C ARG A 148 -7.92 20.18 20.66
N ASN A 149 -8.01 21.44 21.07
CA ASN A 149 -9.08 22.33 20.63
C ASN A 149 -9.01 22.66 19.14
N ASP A 150 -7.83 22.60 18.53
CA ASP A 150 -7.62 22.91 17.10
C ASP A 150 -8.18 21.80 16.19
N ILE A 151 -8.24 20.57 16.71
CA ILE A 151 -8.77 19.41 15.99
C ILE A 151 -10.29 19.28 16.19
N PHE A 152 -10.78 19.48 17.42
CA PHE A 152 -12.15 19.09 17.80
C PHE A 152 -13.14 20.23 18.02
N ARG A 153 -12.78 21.52 17.79
CA ARG A 153 -13.75 22.63 17.78
C ARG A 153 -14.41 22.80 16.39
N ALA A 154 -15.68 23.23 16.42
CA ALA A 154 -16.57 23.29 15.26
C ALA A 154 -16.21 24.43 14.28
N ALA A 155 -15.33 24.13 13.32
CA ALA A 155 -15.47 24.56 11.92
C ALA A 155 -14.50 23.73 11.05
N PRO A 156 -14.92 22.57 10.50
CA PRO A 156 -14.12 21.80 9.56
C PRO A 156 -14.20 22.42 8.17
N LYS A 157 -13.77 23.69 8.01
CA LYS A 157 -13.37 24.18 6.70
C LYS A 157 -11.92 23.78 6.51
N GLN A 158 -11.69 22.62 5.88
CA GLN A 158 -10.50 22.29 5.10
C GLN A 158 -9.19 22.90 5.59
N LYS A 159 -8.82 22.71 6.86
CA LYS A 159 -7.43 22.86 7.26
C LYS A 159 -6.71 21.59 6.82
N THR A 160 -6.07 21.65 5.67
CA THR A 160 -5.01 20.72 5.34
C THR A 160 -3.87 20.99 6.32
N TYR A 161 -3.72 20.09 7.29
CA TYR A 161 -2.59 20.14 8.19
C TYR A 161 -1.45 19.40 7.52
N ASP A 162 -0.47 20.15 7.01
CA ASP A 162 0.78 19.60 6.48
C ASP A 162 1.69 19.11 7.62
N SER A 163 1.38 19.48 8.87
CA SER A 163 2.06 19.03 10.07
C SER A 163 1.37 17.82 10.73
N PRO A 164 2.14 16.91 11.36
CA PRO A 164 1.58 15.86 12.19
C PRO A 164 0.80 16.40 13.39
N GLY A 165 -0.33 15.76 13.70
CA GLY A 165 -1.05 15.98 14.96
C GLY A 165 -0.32 15.35 16.16
N VAL A 166 0.30 14.18 15.95
CA VAL A 166 1.29 13.60 16.86
C VAL A 166 2.48 13.12 16.04
N ARG A 167 3.66 13.66 16.32
CA ARG A 167 4.93 13.17 15.78
C ARG A 167 5.37 11.96 16.58
N MET A 168 5.53 10.82 15.93
CA MET A 168 5.89 9.58 16.60
C MET A 168 7.39 9.58 16.90
N THR A 169 7.76 9.48 18.18
CA THR A 169 9.15 9.51 18.65
C THR A 169 9.65 8.12 19.00
N ALA A 170 8.84 7.29 19.67
CA ALA A 170 9.19 5.92 20.03
C ALA A 170 8.05 4.96 19.66
N CYS A 171 8.20 4.20 18.58
CA CYS A 171 7.21 3.21 18.14
C CYS A 171 7.48 1.80 18.71
N VAL A 172 6.42 1.04 18.97
CA VAL A 172 6.54 -0.40 19.30
C VAL A 172 7.23 -1.16 18.17
N TRP A 173 6.97 -0.77 16.93
CA TRP A 173 7.68 -1.26 15.75
C TRP A 173 8.40 -0.12 15.07
N ASN A 174 9.73 -0.22 14.99
CA ASN A 174 10.57 0.74 14.32
C ASN A 174 10.54 0.46 12.81
N GLN A 175 9.65 1.16 12.10
CA GLN A 175 9.52 1.11 10.65
C GLN A 175 9.88 2.48 10.06
N PRO A 176 10.56 2.51 8.89
CA PRO A 176 10.97 3.77 8.27
C PRO A 176 9.76 4.57 7.79
N LYS A 177 9.83 5.89 7.92
CA LYS A 177 8.89 6.80 7.26
C LYS A 177 9.28 6.91 5.78
N LEU A 178 8.41 6.49 4.87
CA LEU A 178 8.72 6.48 3.42
C LEU A 178 7.82 7.42 2.61
N TYR A 179 6.56 7.56 3.00
CA TYR A 179 5.61 8.41 2.29
C TYR A 179 5.94 9.89 2.51
N GLY A 180 5.89 10.67 1.42
CA GLY A 180 6.17 12.10 1.37
C GLY A 180 7.64 12.47 1.22
N LEU A 181 8.55 11.49 1.07
CA LEU A 181 9.99 11.71 1.10
C LEU A 181 10.75 11.23 -0.15
N ILE A 182 10.12 10.40 -1.00
CA ILE A 182 10.83 9.70 -2.09
C ILE A 182 10.10 9.75 -3.43
N GLU A 183 8.98 10.47 -3.52
CA GLU A 183 8.06 10.45 -4.64
C GLU A 183 8.66 10.86 -6.00
N ASP A 184 9.77 11.59 -5.98
CA ASP A 184 10.46 12.05 -7.19
C ASP A 184 11.37 10.98 -7.81
N TRP A 185 11.86 10.01 -7.01
CA TRP A 185 12.82 8.99 -7.46
C TRP A 185 12.46 7.54 -7.08
N GLY A 186 11.43 7.32 -6.26
CA GLY A 186 11.06 5.99 -5.77
C GLY A 186 9.59 5.87 -5.42
N PHE A 187 9.16 4.63 -5.16
CA PHE A 187 7.78 4.30 -4.80
C PHE A 187 7.76 3.27 -3.66
N PRO A 188 7.18 3.59 -2.49
CA PRO A 188 6.99 2.59 -1.43
C PRO A 188 6.04 1.49 -1.90
N GLN A 189 6.53 0.26 -2.03
CA GLN A 189 5.77 -0.85 -2.59
C GLN A 189 6.20 -2.16 -1.93
N ASN A 190 5.24 -2.98 -1.49
CA ASN A 190 5.56 -4.28 -0.88
C ASN A 190 6.25 -5.20 -1.91
N LEU A 191 7.24 -5.97 -1.47
CA LEU A 191 8.03 -6.87 -2.33
C LEU A 191 7.19 -7.75 -3.28
N PRO A 192 6.12 -8.45 -2.85
CA PRO A 192 5.33 -9.28 -3.77
C PRO A 192 4.65 -8.47 -4.88
N SER A 193 4.30 -7.20 -4.60
CA SER A 193 3.71 -6.32 -5.61
C SER A 193 4.74 -5.83 -6.62
N ILE A 194 6.01 -5.67 -6.23
CA ILE A 194 7.12 -5.36 -7.15
C ILE A 194 7.42 -6.59 -8.01
N LEU A 195 7.45 -7.78 -7.39
CA LEU A 195 7.70 -9.04 -8.09
C LEU A 195 6.71 -9.28 -9.23
N CYS A 196 5.44 -8.86 -9.10
CA CYS A 196 4.45 -8.96 -10.17
C CYS A 196 4.92 -8.29 -11.48
N GLY A 197 5.57 -7.12 -11.40
CA GLY A 197 6.10 -6.43 -12.58
C GLY A 197 7.24 -7.21 -13.24
N HIS A 198 8.14 -7.78 -12.44
CA HIS A 198 9.24 -8.61 -12.93
C HIS A 198 8.75 -9.93 -13.54
N VAL A 199 7.77 -10.59 -12.91
CA VAL A 199 7.16 -11.82 -13.44
C VAL A 199 6.39 -11.57 -14.74
N LEU A 200 5.73 -10.40 -14.86
CA LEU A 200 5.11 -10.01 -16.14
C LEU A 200 6.16 -9.84 -17.25
N SER A 201 7.38 -9.43 -16.88
CA SER A 201 8.53 -9.27 -17.77
C SER A 201 8.21 -8.45 -19.05
N PRO A 202 7.64 -7.23 -18.91
CA PRO A 202 7.26 -6.42 -20.06
C PRO A 202 8.48 -5.96 -20.86
N GLN A 203 8.38 -5.93 -22.18
CA GLN A 203 9.46 -5.51 -23.08
C GLN A 203 9.21 -4.11 -23.65
N PRO A 204 10.27 -3.31 -23.91
CA PRO A 204 10.14 -2.04 -24.63
C PRO A 204 9.34 -2.19 -25.93
N GLY A 205 8.40 -1.27 -26.16
CA GLY A 205 7.54 -1.24 -27.35
C GLY A 205 6.29 -2.11 -27.29
N GLU A 206 6.13 -2.99 -26.29
CA GLU A 206 4.91 -3.78 -26.11
C GLU A 206 3.71 -2.90 -25.70
N CYS A 207 2.50 -3.43 -25.92
CA CYS A 207 1.26 -2.86 -25.41
C CYS A 207 0.73 -3.71 -24.24
N ILE A 208 0.81 -3.15 -23.04
CA ILE A 208 0.47 -3.82 -21.78
C ILE A 208 -0.85 -3.29 -21.23
N LEU A 209 -1.70 -4.18 -20.72
CA LEU A 209 -2.93 -3.82 -20.01
C LEU A 209 -2.78 -4.09 -18.51
N ASP A 210 -2.99 -3.07 -17.68
CA ASP A 210 -3.14 -3.22 -16.23
C ASP A 210 -4.61 -3.06 -15.84
N LEU A 211 -5.23 -4.17 -15.45
CA LEU A 211 -6.61 -4.23 -14.98
C LEU A 211 -6.67 -3.96 -13.48
N CYS A 212 -7.58 -3.08 -13.07
CA CYS A 212 -7.71 -2.61 -11.68
C CYS A 212 -6.46 -1.85 -11.20
N ALA A 213 -5.90 -1.03 -12.10
CA ALA A 213 -4.57 -0.46 -12.00
C ALA A 213 -4.37 0.49 -10.81
N ALA A 214 -5.41 1.16 -10.32
CA ALA A 214 -5.23 2.23 -9.36
C ALA A 214 -4.84 1.70 -7.97
N PRO A 215 -3.91 2.33 -7.22
CA PRO A 215 -3.36 3.67 -7.43
C PRO A 215 -2.10 3.73 -8.33
N GLY A 216 -1.81 2.71 -9.12
CA GLY A 216 -0.79 2.77 -10.18
C GLY A 216 0.61 2.27 -9.79
N GLY A 217 0.76 1.63 -8.63
CA GLY A 217 2.07 1.13 -8.19
C GLY A 217 2.69 0.14 -9.17
N LYS A 218 1.88 -0.81 -9.68
CA LYS A 218 2.32 -1.81 -10.68
C LYS A 218 2.36 -1.23 -12.10
N SER A 219 1.38 -0.41 -12.50
CA SER A 219 1.38 0.22 -13.83
C SER A 219 2.59 1.13 -14.05
N THR A 220 2.95 1.94 -13.05
CA THR A 220 4.17 2.77 -13.12
C THR A 220 5.45 1.93 -13.05
N HIS A 221 5.42 0.76 -12.40
CA HIS A 221 6.55 -0.17 -12.42
C HIS A 221 6.75 -0.79 -13.80
N ILE A 222 5.67 -1.27 -14.43
CA ILE A 222 5.68 -1.81 -15.79
C ILE A 222 6.28 -0.78 -16.75
N ALA A 223 5.82 0.47 -16.69
CA ALA A 223 6.38 1.54 -17.51
C ALA A 223 7.89 1.75 -17.26
N CYS A 224 8.34 1.76 -15.99
CA CYS A 224 9.77 1.83 -15.68
C CYS A 224 10.57 0.65 -16.26
N LEU A 225 10.05 -0.59 -16.17
CA LEU A 225 10.71 -1.79 -16.69
C LEU A 225 10.83 -1.77 -18.22
N MET A 226 9.86 -1.16 -18.91
CA MET A 226 9.86 -0.97 -20.36
C MET A 226 10.73 0.21 -20.82
N GLY A 227 11.46 0.89 -19.93
CA GLY A 227 12.20 2.09 -20.31
C GLY A 227 11.31 3.31 -20.61
N ASP A 228 10.03 3.27 -20.21
CA ASP A 228 8.97 4.18 -20.65
C ASP A 228 8.74 4.17 -22.19
N GLU A 229 9.12 3.08 -22.86
CA GLU A 229 8.94 2.86 -24.30
C GLU A 229 7.83 1.83 -24.56
N GLY A 230 6.79 2.22 -25.30
CA GLY A 230 5.62 1.39 -25.58
C GLY A 230 4.34 1.99 -25.00
N ARG A 231 3.37 1.16 -24.64
CA ARG A 231 2.07 1.61 -24.11
C ARG A 231 1.65 0.79 -22.89
N VAL A 232 1.34 1.47 -21.79
CA VAL A 232 0.76 0.85 -20.59
C VAL A 232 -0.65 1.38 -20.38
N ILE A 233 -1.64 0.63 -20.83
CA ILE A 233 -3.06 0.96 -20.67
C ILE A 233 -3.49 0.56 -19.26
N SER A 234 -3.79 1.56 -18.42
CA SER A 234 -4.21 1.39 -17.04
C SER A 234 -5.69 1.67 -16.88
N VAL A 235 -6.46 0.69 -16.41
CA VAL A 235 -7.92 0.78 -16.30
C VAL A 235 -8.38 0.60 -14.85
N ASP A 236 -9.25 1.49 -14.38
CA ASP A 236 -9.92 1.39 -13.07
C ASP A 236 -11.33 1.99 -13.16
N ASP A 237 -12.21 1.65 -12.22
CA ASP A 237 -13.60 2.15 -12.18
C ASP A 237 -13.74 3.44 -11.35
N SER A 238 -12.84 3.62 -10.38
CA SER A 238 -12.94 4.60 -9.32
C SER A 238 -12.27 5.91 -9.68
N LEU A 239 -13.06 6.98 -9.78
CA LEU A 239 -12.53 8.31 -10.12
C LEU A 239 -11.48 8.80 -9.11
N SER A 240 -11.69 8.59 -7.81
CA SER A 240 -10.75 9.03 -6.77
C SER A 240 -9.43 8.27 -6.84
N ARG A 241 -9.46 6.95 -7.11
CA ARG A 241 -8.25 6.14 -7.26
C ARG A 241 -7.52 6.49 -8.56
N ILE A 242 -8.24 6.76 -9.65
CA ILE A 242 -7.67 7.24 -10.91
C ILE A 242 -6.93 8.57 -10.73
N THR A 243 -7.50 9.49 -9.96
CA THR A 243 -6.81 10.76 -9.63
C THR A 243 -5.48 10.49 -8.94
N GLN A 244 -5.43 9.55 -7.98
CA GLN A 244 -4.19 9.16 -7.33
C GLN A 244 -3.19 8.52 -8.31
N LEU A 245 -3.66 7.65 -9.20
CA LEU A 245 -2.84 7.03 -10.23
C LEU A 245 -2.21 8.08 -11.15
N ARG A 246 -2.98 9.07 -11.62
CA ARG A 246 -2.46 10.19 -12.42
C ARG A 246 -1.42 11.03 -11.67
N GLN A 247 -1.65 11.29 -10.38
CA GLN A 247 -0.66 11.98 -9.54
C GLN A 247 0.64 11.19 -9.43
N ASN A 248 0.56 9.86 -9.26
CA ASN A 248 1.74 9.00 -9.17
C ASN A 248 2.52 8.95 -10.49
N ILE A 249 1.81 8.87 -11.63
CA ILE A 249 2.42 8.99 -12.97
C ILE A 249 3.16 10.31 -13.11
N ALA A 250 2.52 11.43 -12.74
CA ALA A 250 3.12 12.76 -12.84
C ALA A 250 4.38 12.91 -11.96
N LYS A 251 4.34 12.43 -10.71
CA LYS A 251 5.49 12.42 -9.79
C LYS A 251 6.68 11.64 -10.36
N LEU A 252 6.42 10.48 -10.96
CA LEU A 252 7.44 9.65 -11.60
C LEU A 252 7.81 10.11 -13.02
N SER A 253 7.11 11.09 -13.57
CA SER A 253 7.34 11.68 -14.91
C SER A 253 7.28 10.67 -16.06
N LEU A 254 6.35 9.71 -15.97
CA LEU A 254 6.16 8.66 -16.98
C LEU A 254 5.18 9.12 -18.07
N LYS A 255 5.45 8.74 -19.32
CA LYS A 255 4.68 9.16 -20.50
C LYS A 255 3.93 8.01 -21.18
N SER A 256 4.42 6.78 -21.08
CA SER A 256 3.82 5.60 -21.71
C SER A 256 2.52 5.12 -21.07
N VAL A 257 2.17 5.66 -19.88
CA VAL A 257 0.99 5.22 -19.11
C VAL A 257 -0.26 5.99 -19.53
N GLU A 258 -1.20 5.29 -20.16
CA GLU A 258 -2.49 5.82 -20.55
C GLU A 258 -3.58 5.40 -19.55
N VAL A 259 -4.40 6.35 -19.09
CA VAL A 259 -5.34 6.11 -17.97
C VAL A 259 -6.79 6.21 -18.42
N PHE A 260 -7.51 5.10 -18.31
CA PHE A 260 -8.92 5.00 -18.67
C PHE A 260 -9.79 4.71 -17.45
N ARG A 261 -10.90 5.44 -17.36
CA ARG A 261 -11.99 5.10 -16.44
C ARG A 261 -12.99 4.24 -17.18
N ALA A 262 -13.13 2.98 -16.80
CA ALA A 262 -14.08 2.08 -17.43
C ALA A 262 -14.53 0.99 -16.46
N ASP A 263 -15.69 0.39 -16.75
CA ASP A 263 -16.11 -0.85 -16.11
C ASP A 263 -15.24 -1.99 -16.62
N VAL A 264 -14.34 -2.48 -15.76
CA VAL A 264 -13.38 -3.52 -16.09
C VAL A 264 -14.07 -4.82 -16.50
N VAL A 265 -15.24 -5.15 -15.92
CA VAL A 265 -15.97 -6.38 -16.22
C VAL A 265 -16.47 -6.40 -17.67
N ASN A 266 -16.84 -5.23 -18.19
CA ASN A 266 -17.38 -5.06 -19.54
C ASN A 266 -16.35 -4.54 -20.55
N LEU A 267 -15.07 -4.51 -20.19
CA LEU A 267 -14.01 -3.92 -21.01
C LEU A 267 -13.82 -4.64 -22.35
N ALA A 268 -14.02 -5.96 -22.40
CA ALA A 268 -13.89 -6.72 -23.63
C ALA A 268 -14.95 -6.38 -24.69
N THR A 269 -16.15 -6.00 -24.26
CA THR A 269 -17.28 -5.70 -25.17
C THR A 269 -17.48 -4.21 -25.37
N ARG A 270 -17.01 -3.37 -24.44
CA ARG A 270 -17.19 -1.91 -24.43
C ARG A 270 -15.87 -1.14 -24.32
N GLY A 271 -14.76 -1.78 -24.68
CA GLY A 271 -13.44 -1.19 -24.64
C GLY A 271 -13.36 0.08 -25.51
N PRO A 272 -12.55 1.08 -25.12
CA PRO A 272 -12.31 2.26 -25.96
C PRO A 272 -11.82 1.86 -27.36
N PRO A 273 -12.20 2.58 -28.43
CA PRO A 273 -11.70 2.32 -29.78
C PRO A 273 -10.17 2.40 -29.93
N SER A 274 -9.49 3.07 -29.00
CA SER A 274 -8.02 3.19 -28.95
C SER A 274 -7.31 1.91 -28.48
N PHE A 275 -8.06 0.89 -28.04
CA PHE A 275 -7.49 -0.39 -27.64
C PHE A 275 -7.11 -1.21 -28.87
N PRO A 276 -5.98 -1.95 -28.82
CA PRO A 276 -5.57 -2.78 -29.93
C PRO A 276 -6.60 -3.89 -30.20
N ARG A 277 -7.14 -3.95 -31.42
CA ARG A 277 -8.11 -4.98 -31.82
C ARG A 277 -7.54 -6.40 -31.76
N SER A 278 -6.23 -6.54 -31.90
CA SER A 278 -5.50 -7.80 -31.79
C SER A 278 -5.38 -8.31 -30.35
N GLY A 279 -5.77 -7.50 -29.34
CA GLY A 279 -5.45 -7.73 -27.94
C GLY A 279 -4.10 -7.14 -27.53
N PHE A 280 -3.70 -7.44 -26.30
CA PHE A 280 -2.51 -6.95 -25.62
C PHE A 280 -1.39 -7.99 -25.60
N ASP A 281 -0.14 -7.54 -25.63
CA ASP A 281 1.02 -8.42 -25.53
C ASP A 281 1.07 -9.08 -24.15
N ARG A 282 0.76 -8.29 -23.11
CA ARG A 282 0.64 -8.79 -21.73
C ARG A 282 -0.49 -8.13 -20.98
N VAL A 283 -1.06 -8.84 -20.03
CA VAL A 283 -2.12 -8.37 -19.14
C VAL A 283 -1.70 -8.62 -17.70
N LEU A 284 -1.80 -7.59 -16.87
CA LEU A 284 -1.74 -7.72 -15.42
C LEU A 284 -3.17 -7.61 -14.88
N LEU A 285 -3.59 -8.61 -14.10
CA LEU A 285 -4.83 -8.58 -13.34
C LEU A 285 -4.49 -8.61 -11.85
N ASP A 286 -4.30 -7.43 -11.27
CA ASP A 286 -4.17 -7.24 -9.82
C ASP A 286 -5.56 -7.15 -9.20
N ALA A 287 -6.18 -8.31 -9.02
CA ALA A 287 -7.61 -8.38 -8.80
C ALA A 287 -8.02 -7.81 -7.42
N PRO A 288 -9.16 -7.09 -7.33
CA PRO A 288 -9.75 -6.75 -6.04
C PRO A 288 -10.04 -8.05 -5.27
N CYS A 289 -9.60 -8.09 -4.01
CA CYS A 289 -9.63 -9.29 -3.19
C CYS A 289 -9.94 -8.96 -1.73
N SER A 290 -10.16 -10.00 -0.93
CA SER A 290 -10.46 -9.87 0.50
C SER A 290 -9.32 -9.26 1.33
N GLY A 291 -8.10 -9.16 0.81
CA GLY A 291 -6.98 -8.50 1.47
C GLY A 291 -6.52 -9.17 2.77
N LEU A 292 -6.83 -10.46 2.96
CA LEU A 292 -6.50 -11.21 4.17
C LEU A 292 -4.99 -11.42 4.36
N GLY A 293 -4.18 -11.15 3.35
CA GLY A 293 -2.71 -11.19 3.38
C GLY A 293 -2.06 -9.83 3.66
N GLN A 294 -2.84 -8.76 3.81
CA GLN A 294 -2.28 -7.44 4.10
C GLN A 294 -1.75 -7.35 5.52
N ARG A 295 -0.55 -6.78 5.69
CA ARG A 295 0.09 -6.60 6.99
C ARG A 295 0.42 -5.12 7.27
N PRO A 296 0.16 -4.60 8.47
CA PRO A 296 -0.54 -5.25 9.59
C PRO A 296 -2.07 -5.37 9.37
N LEU A 297 -2.64 -6.52 9.73
CA LEU A 297 -4.06 -6.85 9.66
C LEU A 297 -4.73 -6.62 11.02
N LEU A 298 -5.18 -5.38 11.25
CA LEU A 298 -5.87 -5.01 12.49
C LEU A 298 -7.38 -5.29 12.46
N PHE A 299 -7.94 -5.50 11.26
CA PHE A 299 -9.35 -5.80 11.05
C PHE A 299 -9.50 -6.79 9.91
N LYS A 300 -10.39 -7.77 10.09
CA LYS A 300 -10.77 -8.75 9.07
C LYS A 300 -12.13 -8.38 8.50
N PRO A 301 -12.30 -8.37 7.17
CA PRO A 301 -13.62 -8.28 6.55
C PRO A 301 -14.54 -9.39 7.05
N ASP A 302 -15.85 -9.17 6.98
CA ASP A 302 -16.85 -10.18 7.27
C ASP A 302 -16.90 -11.26 6.19
N GLU A 303 -17.42 -12.43 6.53
CA GLU A 303 -17.44 -13.61 5.68
C GLU A 303 -18.25 -13.42 4.39
N LYS A 304 -19.32 -12.62 4.42
CA LYS A 304 -20.13 -12.33 3.21
C LYS A 304 -19.30 -11.52 2.23
N THR A 305 -18.59 -10.51 2.72
CA THR A 305 -17.64 -9.72 1.91
C THR A 305 -16.56 -10.63 1.31
N VAL A 306 -15.90 -11.47 2.11
CA VAL A 306 -14.85 -12.40 1.64
C VAL A 306 -15.37 -13.33 0.54
N SER A 307 -16.56 -13.89 0.71
CA SER A 307 -17.15 -14.85 -0.23
C SER A 307 -17.61 -14.23 -1.55
N SER A 308 -17.71 -12.89 -1.63
CA SER A 308 -18.14 -12.20 -2.85
C SER A 308 -17.03 -12.08 -3.90
N PHE A 309 -15.76 -12.07 -3.49
CA PHE A 309 -14.63 -11.78 -4.36
C PHE A 309 -14.37 -12.83 -5.45
N PRO A 310 -14.42 -14.15 -5.20
CA PRO A 310 -14.20 -15.14 -6.25
C PRO A 310 -15.10 -14.94 -7.47
N SER A 311 -16.38 -14.65 -7.26
CA SER A 311 -17.34 -14.41 -8.34
C SER A 311 -17.04 -13.14 -9.13
N LEU A 312 -16.56 -12.08 -8.47
CA LEU A 312 -16.11 -10.86 -9.14
C LEU A 312 -14.82 -11.11 -9.95
N GLN A 313 -13.84 -11.78 -9.34
CA GLN A 313 -12.55 -12.04 -9.97
C GLN A 313 -12.70 -12.91 -11.21
N LYS A 314 -13.58 -13.93 -11.20
CA LYS A 314 -13.91 -14.73 -12.40
C LYS A 314 -14.48 -13.87 -13.54
N LYS A 315 -15.31 -12.86 -13.23
CA LYS A 315 -15.83 -11.92 -14.23
C LYS A 315 -14.73 -11.02 -14.81
N LEU A 316 -13.73 -10.69 -14.00
CA LEU A 316 -12.57 -9.88 -14.40
C LEU A 316 -11.52 -10.70 -15.16
N PHE A 317 -11.47 -12.02 -14.97
CA PHE A 317 -10.50 -12.95 -15.56
C PHE A 317 -10.71 -13.19 -17.06
N ARG A 318 -11.02 -12.15 -17.83
CA ARG A 318 -11.19 -12.29 -19.29
C ARG A 318 -9.90 -11.93 -19.99
N SER A 319 -9.38 -12.88 -20.77
CA SER A 319 -8.17 -12.66 -21.56
C SER A 319 -8.45 -11.68 -22.70
N LEU A 320 -7.84 -10.50 -22.62
CA LEU A 320 -7.67 -9.59 -23.76
C LEU A 320 -6.29 -9.78 -24.40
N LEU A 321 -5.71 -10.98 -24.28
CA LEU A 321 -4.38 -11.28 -24.77
C LEU A 321 -4.36 -11.52 -26.28
N LYS A 322 -3.23 -11.17 -26.89
CA LYS A 322 -2.80 -11.73 -28.18
C LYS A 322 -2.49 -13.23 -28.02
N PRO A 323 -2.48 -14.00 -29.12
CA PRO A 323 -1.85 -15.33 -29.12
C PRO A 323 -0.41 -15.25 -28.58
N ASN A 324 -0.02 -16.20 -27.73
CA ASN A 324 1.27 -16.22 -27.01
C ASN A 324 1.50 -15.05 -26.03
N GLY A 325 0.47 -14.25 -25.73
CA GLY A 325 0.54 -13.22 -24.71
C GLY A 325 0.61 -13.78 -23.29
N VAL A 326 1.05 -12.96 -22.33
CA VAL A 326 1.20 -13.37 -20.93
C VAL A 326 0.18 -12.67 -20.03
N LEU A 327 -0.51 -13.44 -19.21
CA LEU A 327 -1.37 -12.94 -18.13
C LEU A 327 -0.72 -13.21 -16.78
N VAL A 328 -0.51 -12.16 -15.99
CA VAL A 328 -0.18 -12.29 -14.56
C VAL A 328 -1.43 -11.98 -13.74
N TYR A 329 -1.91 -12.98 -13.01
CA TYR A 329 -2.95 -12.82 -11.99
C TYR A 329 -2.31 -12.68 -10.61
N SER A 330 -2.67 -11.63 -9.87
CA SER A 330 -2.18 -11.43 -8.50
C SER A 330 -3.26 -10.98 -7.54
N THR A 331 -3.15 -11.40 -6.29
CA THR A 331 -3.98 -10.92 -5.18
C THR A 331 -3.11 -10.59 -3.97
N CYS A 332 -3.68 -9.90 -2.97
CA CYS A 332 -3.07 -9.72 -1.66
C CYS A 332 -3.84 -10.47 -0.56
N THR A 333 -4.40 -11.63 -0.90
CA THR A 333 -5.17 -12.49 0.01
C THR A 333 -4.57 -13.87 0.18
N LEU A 334 -4.93 -14.53 1.29
CA LEU A 334 -4.59 -15.92 1.60
C LEU A 334 -5.76 -16.87 1.33
N ASN A 335 -6.85 -16.38 0.75
CA ASN A 335 -8.04 -17.18 0.50
C ASN A 335 -7.85 -18.10 -0.71
N VAL A 336 -7.89 -19.41 -0.48
CA VAL A 336 -7.74 -20.44 -1.52
C VAL A 336 -8.77 -20.27 -2.64
N ALA A 337 -10.00 -19.83 -2.32
CA ALA A 337 -11.05 -19.64 -3.33
C ALA A 337 -10.75 -18.50 -4.31
N GLU A 338 -9.95 -17.51 -3.88
CA GLU A 338 -9.50 -16.38 -4.70
C GLU A 338 -8.18 -16.70 -5.43
N ASN A 339 -7.39 -17.65 -4.93
CA ASN A 339 -6.09 -18.01 -5.48
C ASN A 339 -6.16 -19.31 -6.30
N GLU A 340 -5.75 -20.45 -5.73
CA GLU A 340 -5.67 -21.74 -6.42
C GLU A 340 -7.03 -22.18 -6.99
N GLY A 341 -8.12 -21.88 -6.28
CA GLY A 341 -9.48 -22.17 -6.74
C GLY A 341 -9.86 -21.39 -8.00
N LEU A 342 -9.38 -20.15 -8.14
CA LEU A 342 -9.62 -19.34 -9.32
C LEU A 342 -8.76 -19.83 -10.50
N ILE A 343 -7.49 -20.17 -10.27
CA ILE A 343 -6.60 -20.73 -11.30
C ILE A 343 -7.14 -22.07 -11.84
N ASN A 344 -7.58 -22.97 -10.95
CA ASN A 344 -8.18 -24.24 -11.37
C ASN A 344 -9.48 -24.05 -12.18
N TRP A 345 -10.28 -23.02 -11.89
CA TRP A 345 -11.43 -22.67 -12.72
C TRP A 345 -10.97 -22.11 -14.07
N ALA A 346 -10.00 -21.20 -14.09
CA ALA A 346 -9.50 -20.56 -15.29
C ALA A 346 -8.95 -21.56 -16.31
N LEU A 347 -8.16 -22.55 -15.86
CA LEU A 347 -7.60 -23.58 -16.74
C LEU A 347 -8.65 -24.53 -17.34
N LYS A 348 -9.84 -24.62 -16.72
CA LYS A 348 -10.97 -25.39 -17.27
C LYS A 348 -11.81 -24.56 -18.23
N GLU A 349 -12.00 -23.28 -17.92
CA GLU A 349 -12.81 -22.36 -18.70
C GLU A 349 -12.10 -21.89 -19.98
N TYR A 350 -10.76 -21.74 -19.92
CA TYR A 350 -9.92 -21.24 -21.01
C TYR A 350 -8.85 -22.29 -21.36
N PRO A 351 -9.16 -23.32 -22.17
CA PRO A 351 -8.22 -24.38 -22.55
C PRO A 351 -6.98 -23.88 -23.31
N GLU A 352 -7.02 -22.67 -23.86
CA GLU A 352 -5.90 -21.99 -24.50
C GLU A 352 -4.86 -21.46 -23.51
N LEU A 353 -5.19 -21.39 -22.21
CA LEU A 353 -4.26 -20.97 -21.18
C LEU A 353 -3.46 -22.17 -20.64
N ALA A 354 -2.17 -21.94 -20.46
CA ALA A 354 -1.28 -22.86 -19.77
C ALA A 354 -0.54 -22.12 -18.64
N LEU A 355 -0.24 -22.83 -17.55
CA LEU A 355 0.65 -22.30 -16.52
C LEU A 355 2.09 -22.29 -17.05
N VAL A 356 2.83 -21.25 -16.67
CA VAL A 356 4.23 -21.04 -17.05
C VAL A 356 5.06 -20.96 -15.77
N GLU A 357 6.24 -21.59 -15.78
CA GLU A 357 7.20 -21.50 -14.68
C GLU A 357 7.80 -20.09 -14.56
N GLN A 358 8.08 -19.67 -13.33
CA GLN A 358 8.55 -18.33 -12.97
C GLN A 358 10.07 -18.26 -12.82
#